data_AF-A0A8X7TNM3-F1
#
_entry.id   AF-A0A8X7TNM3-F1
#
_cell.length_a   1.000
_cell.length_b   1.000
_cell.length_c   1.000
_cell.angle_alpha   90.00
_cell.angle_beta   90.00
_cell.angle_gamma   90.00
#
_symmetry.space_group_name_H-M   'P 1'
#
loop_
_entity.id
_entity.type
_entity.pdbx_description
1 polymer ?
#
loop_
_entity_poly.entity_id
_entity_poly.type
_entity_poly.pdbx_seq_one_letter_code
_entity_poly.pdbx_strand_id
1 'polypeptide(L)'
;MPMFQPLKRDGLVGFEGGGDGQVLDLDTAVKDGLLGGVNGGGGVVDEKIDLKTMIKELDLQDIPSVFICPISLEPMQDPVTLCTGQTYERSNIHKWFSLGHLTCPTTMQELWDDAVTPNRTLHHLIYTWFSQKYVLMKKRSEDVQGRAIEVLGTLKKAKGQARVHALSELKQIVVAHLMARKTVVEEGGVSVVSSLLGPFTSHAVGSEVVAILVSLDLDSDSKSGLMQPAKVSLIVDMLNDGSNETKVNCVRLIRGLVEEKGFRPELVSSHSLLVGLIRLVKDKRHRNGVSPALGLLKPISAHKQVRSLMVRVGAVPQLVDILPSLDPDCLESALFVLDALCSDMEGRVAVKDSANTIPYTVKVLMRVTESCTNYALSILWSVCKLAPEECSPLAVEVGLAAKLLLVIQSGCDPALKQRSAELLKLCSLHYSDTMFISKCKLTRTIQ
;
A
#
# COMPACT_ATOMS: atom_id res chain seq x y z
N MET A 1 -42.12 -20.22 55.68
CA MET A 1 -41.52 -20.45 57.02
C MET A 1 -40.30 -21.33 56.84
N PRO A 2 -39.21 -21.18 57.61
CA PRO A 2 -39.05 -20.45 58.89
C PRO A 2 -38.65 -18.97 58.66
N MET A 3 -39.12 -17.96 59.43
CA MET A 3 -38.92 -17.63 60.86
C MET A 3 -37.41 -17.50 61.22
N PHE A 4 -36.84 -16.43 61.79
CA PHE A 4 -37.33 -15.43 62.76
C PHE A 4 -36.45 -14.14 62.71
N GLN A 5 -37.04 -12.97 63.04
CA GLN A 5 -36.44 -11.61 63.24
C GLN A 5 -35.64 -11.48 64.57
N PRO A 6 -35.28 -10.27 65.10
CA PRO A 6 -34.32 -9.25 64.68
C PRO A 6 -33.37 -8.84 65.85
N LEU A 7 -32.44 -7.89 65.66
CA LEU A 7 -31.91 -7.11 66.80
C LEU A 7 -32.04 -5.59 66.56
N LYS A 8 -32.71 -4.96 67.53
CA LYS A 8 -33.00 -3.53 67.74
C LYS A 8 -31.69 -2.73 67.95
N ARG A 9 -31.49 -1.54 67.36
CA ARG A 9 -32.11 -0.21 67.56
C ARG A 9 -31.55 0.51 68.80
N ASP A 10 -30.87 1.63 68.56
CA ASP A 10 -30.93 2.91 69.30
C ASP A 10 -30.18 3.96 68.46
N GLY A 11 -30.65 5.19 68.23
CA GLY A 11 -31.78 5.92 68.80
C GLY A 11 -32.41 6.91 67.82
N LEU A 12 -33.70 7.17 68.07
CA LEU A 12 -34.52 8.24 67.50
C LEU A 12 -34.16 9.60 68.13
N VAL A 13 -34.30 10.68 67.35
CA VAL A 13 -35.29 11.79 67.48
C VAL A 13 -35.32 12.49 66.10
N GLY A 14 -36.40 12.83 65.38
CA GLY A 14 -37.86 12.73 65.51
C GLY A 14 -38.54 13.89 64.74
N PHE A 15 -39.50 13.58 63.85
CA PHE A 15 -40.68 14.38 63.39
C PHE A 15 -40.41 15.67 62.55
N GLU A 16 -41.11 16.10 61.48
CA GLU A 16 -42.38 15.88 60.73
C GLU A 16 -42.11 16.27 59.26
N GLY A 17 -42.69 15.68 58.19
CA GLY A 17 -44.07 15.88 57.72
C GLY A 17 -44.08 16.65 56.38
N GLY A 18 -44.85 16.17 55.40
CA GLY A 18 -45.26 16.95 54.21
C GLY A 18 -44.57 16.57 52.90
N GLY A 19 -45.35 16.01 51.96
CA GLY A 19 -44.93 15.89 50.57
C GLY A 19 -44.99 17.24 49.86
N ASP A 20 -44.12 17.43 48.88
CA ASP A 20 -44.45 18.08 47.61
C ASP A 20 -43.36 17.81 46.59
N GLY A 21 -43.76 17.61 45.34
CA GLY A 21 -42.84 17.36 44.24
C GLY A 21 -41.98 18.58 43.95
N GLN A 22 -40.67 18.38 43.87
CA GLN A 22 -39.78 19.33 43.22
C GLN A 22 -39.37 18.76 41.86
N VAL A 23 -40.05 19.24 40.84
CA VAL A 23 -39.53 19.28 39.47
C VAL A 23 -38.20 20.04 39.54
N LEU A 24 -37.11 19.39 39.17
CA LEU A 24 -35.81 20.04 39.00
C LEU A 24 -35.95 21.03 37.84
N ASP A 25 -36.05 22.31 38.18
CA ASP A 25 -36.06 23.40 37.22
C ASP A 25 -34.66 23.54 36.60
N LEU A 26 -34.57 23.16 35.33
CA LEU A 26 -33.33 23.04 34.56
C LEU A 26 -32.64 24.41 34.39
N ASP A 27 -33.38 25.52 34.51
CA ASP A 27 -32.85 26.88 34.41
C ASP A 27 -32.05 27.32 35.65
N THR A 28 -32.30 26.71 36.81
CA THR A 28 -31.56 27.05 38.03
C THR A 28 -30.19 26.36 38.07
N ALA A 29 -30.09 25.13 37.53
CA ALA A 29 -28.82 24.40 37.42
C ALA A 29 -27.82 25.04 36.42
N VAL A 30 -28.30 25.85 35.47
CA VAL A 30 -27.47 26.60 34.52
C VAL A 30 -26.86 27.85 35.16
N LYS A 31 -27.52 28.44 36.17
CA LYS A 31 -27.02 29.65 36.85
C LYS A 31 -25.94 29.38 37.90
N ASP A 32 -25.90 28.18 38.49
CA ASP A 32 -24.99 27.86 39.61
C ASP A 32 -23.59 27.36 39.17
N GLY A 33 -23.24 27.46 37.88
CA GLY A 33 -21.85 27.38 37.43
C GLY A 33 -21.15 26.01 37.57
N LEU A 34 -21.89 24.92 37.76
CA LEU A 34 -21.36 23.55 37.85
C LEU A 34 -20.87 22.96 36.52
N LEU A 35 -21.15 23.63 35.40
CA LEU A 35 -20.54 23.38 34.10
C LEU A 35 -19.84 24.67 33.66
N GLY A 36 -18.51 24.67 33.75
CA GLY A 36 -17.66 25.84 33.56
C GLY A 36 -17.95 26.60 32.26
N GLY A 37 -18.69 27.69 32.38
CA GLY A 37 -18.86 28.69 31.34
C GLY A 37 -17.76 29.74 31.41
N VAL A 38 -16.91 29.79 30.39
CA VAL A 38 -16.08 30.96 30.10
C VAL A 38 -16.98 32.00 29.45
N ASN A 39 -17.24 33.11 30.15
CA ASN A 39 -17.93 34.26 29.60
C ASN A 39 -16.89 35.33 29.24
N GLY A 40 -16.79 35.68 27.95
CA GLY A 40 -15.89 36.76 27.52
C GLY A 40 -15.69 36.89 26.01
N GLY A 41 -16.66 37.48 25.32
CA GLY A 41 -16.51 38.44 24.21
C GLY A 41 -15.59 38.12 23.02
N GLY A 42 -16.18 37.94 21.84
CA GLY A 42 -15.50 38.08 20.55
C GLY A 42 -16.13 37.20 19.48
N GLY A 43 -16.95 37.79 18.60
CA GLY A 43 -17.61 37.08 17.51
C GLY A 43 -16.60 36.45 16.55
N VAL A 44 -16.44 35.14 16.66
CA VAL A 44 -16.04 34.28 15.54
C VAL A 44 -17.27 33.45 15.25
N VAL A 45 -17.79 33.55 14.03
CA VAL A 45 -18.83 32.64 13.55
C VAL A 45 -18.16 31.27 13.48
N ASP A 46 -18.34 30.48 14.54
CA ASP A 46 -17.92 29.09 14.58
C ASP A 46 -18.81 28.37 13.55
N GLU A 47 -18.31 28.23 12.32
CA GLU A 47 -18.97 27.46 11.28
C GLU A 47 -19.19 26.05 11.84
N LYS A 48 -20.44 25.74 12.25
CA LYS A 48 -20.80 24.41 12.71
C LYS A 48 -20.56 23.43 11.56
N ILE A 49 -19.45 22.71 11.66
CA ILE A 49 -19.04 21.70 10.68
C ILE A 49 -20.09 20.60 10.69
N ASP A 50 -20.51 20.19 9.49
CA ASP A 50 -21.51 19.17 9.31
C ASP A 50 -21.06 17.81 9.88
N LEU A 51 -21.95 17.14 10.62
CA LEU A 51 -21.65 15.87 11.30
C LEU A 51 -21.21 14.79 10.32
N LYS A 52 -21.83 14.76 9.14
CA LYS A 52 -21.48 13.81 8.07
C LYS A 52 -20.03 14.00 7.59
N THR A 53 -19.56 15.24 7.50
CA THR A 53 -18.17 15.55 7.14
C THR A 53 -17.22 15.07 8.23
N MET A 54 -17.53 15.35 9.50
CA MET A 54 -16.68 14.91 10.62
C MET A 54 -16.57 13.38 10.70
N ILE A 55 -17.68 12.65 10.55
CA ILE A 55 -17.69 11.18 10.58
C ILE A 55 -16.79 10.61 9.48
N LYS A 56 -16.84 11.18 8.28
CA LYS A 56 -16.04 10.72 7.13
C LYS A 56 -14.55 10.96 7.29
N GLU A 57 -14.15 12.09 7.87
CA GLU A 57 -12.74 12.47 7.97
C GLU A 57 -12.01 11.83 9.16
N LEU A 58 -12.73 11.50 10.23
CA LEU A 58 -12.12 11.05 11.48
C LEU A 58 -11.77 9.56 11.53
N ASP A 59 -12.36 8.70 10.68
CA ASP A 59 -12.14 7.25 10.58
C ASP A 59 -11.70 6.57 11.92
N LEU A 60 -12.55 6.70 12.95
CA LEU A 60 -12.22 6.30 14.32
C LEU A 60 -12.58 4.84 14.57
N GLN A 61 -11.63 4.09 15.16
CA GLN A 61 -11.86 2.69 15.56
C GLN A 61 -12.64 2.55 16.88
N ASP A 62 -12.64 3.58 17.74
CA ASP A 62 -13.21 3.54 19.09
C ASP A 62 -14.47 4.43 19.22
N ILE A 63 -15.44 4.27 18.32
CA ILE A 63 -16.70 5.00 18.40
C ILE A 63 -17.60 4.32 19.44
N PRO A 64 -18.14 5.04 20.46
CA PRO A 64 -19.05 4.47 21.43
C PRO A 64 -20.23 3.75 20.77
N SER A 65 -20.50 2.52 21.17
CA SER A 65 -21.55 1.67 20.57
C SER A 65 -22.94 2.30 20.61
N VAL A 66 -23.21 3.16 21.59
CA VAL A 66 -24.47 3.92 21.71
C VAL A 66 -24.69 4.92 20.55
N PHE A 67 -23.63 5.30 19.83
CA PHE A 67 -23.72 6.17 18.65
C PHE A 67 -23.95 5.37 17.35
N ILE A 68 -23.80 4.05 17.41
CA ILE A 68 -23.86 3.17 16.24
C ILE A 68 -25.30 2.71 16.02
N CYS A 69 -25.77 2.84 14.78
CA CYS A 69 -27.06 2.33 14.36
C CYS A 69 -27.04 0.79 14.37
N PRO A 70 -27.96 0.11 15.07
CA PRO A 70 -27.99 -1.36 15.10
C PRO A 70 -28.26 -2.04 13.74
N ILE A 71 -28.85 -1.30 12.78
CA ILE A 71 -29.18 -1.83 11.45
C ILE A 71 -27.99 -1.71 10.49
N SER A 72 -27.39 -0.52 10.39
CA SER A 72 -26.29 -0.27 9.43
C SER A 72 -24.91 -0.56 10.00
N LEU A 73 -24.78 -0.66 11.32
CA LEU A 73 -23.50 -0.74 12.04
C LEU A 73 -22.58 0.48 11.79
N GLU A 74 -23.17 1.60 11.38
CA GLU A 74 -22.49 2.88 11.15
C GLU A 74 -22.94 3.93 12.18
N PRO A 75 -22.12 4.97 12.44
CA PRO A 75 -22.52 6.09 13.30
C PRO A 75 -23.80 6.77 12.80
N MET A 76 -24.76 7.01 13.72
CA MET A 76 -26.02 7.69 13.42
C MET A 76 -25.78 9.17 13.12
N GLN A 77 -26.38 9.66 12.03
CA GLN A 77 -26.40 11.09 11.67
C GLN A 77 -27.73 11.73 12.08
N ASP A 78 -28.84 10.98 12.02
CA ASP A 78 -30.18 11.42 12.43
C ASP A 78 -30.83 10.33 13.30
N PRO A 79 -30.47 10.26 14.59
CA PRO A 79 -30.96 9.23 15.49
C PRO A 79 -32.45 9.43 15.82
N VAL A 80 -33.25 8.38 15.65
CA VAL A 80 -34.67 8.31 15.98
C VAL A 80 -34.97 7.12 16.88
N THR A 81 -35.81 7.34 17.88
CA THR A 81 -36.18 6.34 18.88
C THR A 81 -37.55 5.76 18.58
N LEU A 82 -37.65 4.44 18.64
CA LEU A 82 -38.92 3.71 18.59
C LEU A 82 -39.60 3.72 19.95
N CYS A 83 -40.88 3.38 19.96
CA CYS A 83 -41.65 3.21 21.19
C CYS A 83 -41.11 2.13 22.14
N THR A 84 -40.24 1.22 21.65
CA THR A 84 -39.47 0.25 22.46
C THR A 84 -38.25 0.87 23.18
N GLY A 85 -37.98 2.15 22.97
CA GLY A 85 -36.83 2.87 23.52
C GLY A 85 -35.51 2.66 22.75
N GLN A 86 -35.49 1.80 21.73
CA GLN A 86 -34.30 1.58 20.89
C GLN A 86 -34.14 2.71 19.85
N THR A 87 -32.91 3.14 19.61
CA THR A 87 -32.58 4.24 18.69
C THR A 87 -31.89 3.72 17.43
N TYR A 88 -32.26 4.27 16.28
CA TYR A 88 -31.75 3.90 14.96
C TYR A 88 -31.47 5.13 14.11
N GLU A 89 -30.67 4.98 13.06
CA GLU A 89 -30.59 5.98 12.01
C GLU A 89 -31.93 6.06 11.25
N ARG A 90 -32.50 7.27 11.12
CA ARG A 90 -33.82 7.53 10.50
C ARG A 90 -33.98 6.82 9.16
N SER A 91 -33.00 6.97 8.27
CA SER A 91 -33.08 6.41 6.93
C SER A 91 -33.13 4.88 6.92
N ASN A 92 -32.50 4.21 7.89
CA ASN A 92 -32.46 2.76 7.98
C ASN A 92 -33.73 2.17 8.59
N ILE A 93 -34.28 2.80 9.62
CA ILE A 93 -35.53 2.29 10.24
C ILE A 93 -36.75 2.53 9.33
N HIS A 94 -36.79 3.63 8.57
CA HIS A 94 -37.85 3.81 7.57
C HIS A 94 -37.76 2.77 6.44
N LYS A 95 -36.55 2.38 6.02
CA LYS A 95 -36.38 1.28 5.06
C LYS A 95 -36.91 -0.04 5.64
N TRP A 96 -36.62 -0.34 6.90
CA TRP A 96 -37.15 -1.52 7.59
C TRP A 96 -38.69 -1.55 7.58
N PHE A 97 -39.34 -0.42 7.88
CA PHE A 97 -40.80 -0.31 7.80
C PHE A 97 -41.34 -0.43 6.37
N SER A 98 -40.64 0.14 5.38
CA SER A 98 -41.05 0.03 3.97
C SER A 98 -41.03 -1.40 3.42
N LEU A 99 -40.28 -2.30 4.05
CA LEU A 99 -40.26 -3.74 3.74
C LEU A 99 -41.42 -4.51 4.40
N GLY A 100 -42.31 -3.82 5.13
CA GLY A 100 -43.48 -4.40 5.79
C GLY A 100 -43.20 -4.96 7.19
N HIS A 101 -42.03 -4.68 7.77
CA HIS A 101 -41.70 -5.12 9.12
C HIS A 101 -42.24 -4.14 10.16
N LEU A 102 -43.15 -4.60 11.04
CA LEU A 102 -43.70 -3.83 12.17
C LEU A 102 -43.14 -4.29 13.52
N THR A 103 -41.90 -4.79 13.52
CA THR A 103 -41.18 -5.25 14.71
C THR A 103 -39.95 -4.41 14.94
N CYS A 104 -39.58 -4.21 16.21
CA CYS A 104 -38.30 -3.59 16.57
C CYS A 104 -37.14 -4.50 16.14
N PRO A 105 -36.18 -4.04 15.31
CA PRO A 105 -35.07 -4.87 14.83
C PRO A 105 -34.21 -5.49 15.93
N THR A 106 -34.05 -4.78 17.07
CA THR A 106 -33.15 -5.22 18.14
C THR A 106 -33.86 -6.09 19.17
N THR A 107 -35.08 -5.72 19.59
CA THR A 107 -35.80 -6.45 20.64
C THR A 107 -36.72 -7.55 20.11
N MET A 108 -36.96 -7.57 18.79
CA MET A 108 -37.91 -8.47 18.12
C MET A 108 -39.35 -8.36 18.63
N GLN A 109 -39.69 -7.26 19.31
CA GLN A 109 -41.05 -7.00 19.81
C GLN A 109 -41.90 -6.33 18.72
N GLU A 110 -43.19 -6.67 18.66
CA GLU A 110 -44.16 -5.96 17.82
C GLU A 110 -44.34 -4.52 18.29
N LEU A 111 -44.40 -3.60 17.34
CA LEU A 111 -44.58 -2.18 17.60
C LEU A 111 -46.08 -1.88 17.70
N TRP A 112 -46.51 -1.39 18.85
CA TRP A 112 -47.85 -0.82 19.04
C TRP A 112 -48.06 0.55 18.36
N ASP A 113 -46.98 1.19 17.90
CA ASP A 113 -46.94 2.50 17.26
C ASP A 113 -45.71 2.54 16.32
N ASP A 114 -45.93 2.93 15.06
CA ASP A 114 -44.90 3.05 14.02
C ASP A 114 -44.26 4.45 13.98
N ALA A 115 -44.70 5.37 14.84
CA ALA A 115 -44.10 6.69 14.97
C ALA A 115 -42.63 6.62 15.40
N VAL A 116 -41.78 7.37 14.69
CA VAL A 116 -40.36 7.55 15.03
C VAL A 116 -40.17 8.89 15.73
N THR A 117 -39.65 8.86 16.96
CA THR A 117 -39.41 10.09 17.73
C THR A 117 -37.97 10.56 17.55
N PRO A 118 -37.69 11.79 17.07
CA PRO A 118 -36.32 12.30 16.94
C PRO A 118 -35.58 12.34 18.29
N ASN A 119 -34.43 11.68 18.37
CA ASN A 119 -33.60 11.67 19.58
C ASN A 119 -32.59 12.81 19.55
N ARG A 120 -33.07 14.03 19.83
CA ARG A 120 -32.24 15.25 19.81
C ARG A 120 -31.08 15.20 20.81
N THR A 121 -31.28 14.55 21.96
CA THR A 121 -30.24 14.38 22.98
C THR A 121 -29.10 13.52 22.46
N LEU A 122 -29.41 12.35 21.89
CA LEU A 122 -28.38 11.48 21.31
C LEU A 122 -27.70 12.15 20.12
N HIS A 123 -28.45 12.83 19.25
CA HIS A 123 -27.88 13.61 18.16
C HIS A 123 -26.86 14.65 18.67
N HIS A 124 -27.20 15.38 19.75
CA HIS A 124 -26.30 16.36 20.34
C HIS A 124 -25.04 15.74 20.97
N LEU A 125 -25.18 14.57 21.62
CA LEU A 125 -24.06 13.83 22.18
C LEU A 125 -23.11 13.32 21.08
N ILE A 126 -23.66 12.73 20.02
CA ILE A 126 -22.91 12.29 18.84
C ILE A 126 -22.17 13.50 18.24
N TYR A 127 -22.88 14.58 17.97
CA TYR A 127 -22.30 15.80 17.40
C TYR A 127 -21.16 16.34 18.24
N THR A 128 -21.37 16.49 19.55
CA THR A 128 -20.36 17.04 20.47
C THR A 128 -19.13 16.14 20.55
N TRP A 129 -19.32 14.82 20.59
CA TRP A 129 -18.20 13.87 20.63
C TRP A 129 -17.36 13.93 19.36
N PHE A 130 -18.00 13.90 18.18
CA PHE A 130 -17.29 14.02 16.89
C PHE A 130 -16.62 15.39 16.75
N SER A 131 -17.29 16.46 17.14
CA SER A 131 -16.74 17.83 17.11
C SER A 131 -15.48 17.96 17.97
N GLN A 132 -15.48 17.44 19.19
CA GLN A 132 -14.30 17.47 20.07
C GLN A 132 -13.12 16.69 19.46
N LYS A 133 -13.37 15.50 18.90
CA LYS A 133 -12.33 14.70 18.23
C LYS A 133 -11.81 15.39 16.98
N TYR A 134 -12.70 16.01 16.22
CA TYR A 134 -12.38 16.74 14.99
C TYR A 134 -11.49 17.95 15.26
N VAL A 135 -11.83 18.76 16.28
CA VAL A 135 -11.02 19.91 16.69
C VAL A 135 -9.63 19.48 17.14
N LEU A 136 -9.52 18.40 17.92
CA LEU A 136 -8.23 17.86 18.34
C LEU A 136 -7.38 17.36 17.16
N MET A 137 -8.00 16.68 16.19
CA MET A 137 -7.34 16.24 14.97
C MET A 137 -6.82 17.44 14.15
N LYS A 138 -7.67 18.47 13.93
CA LYS A 138 -7.28 19.68 13.21
C LYS A 138 -6.12 20.40 13.89
N LYS A 139 -6.21 20.64 15.19
CA LYS A 139 -5.15 21.29 15.95
C LYS A 139 -3.83 20.52 15.84
N ARG A 140 -3.86 19.19 15.99
CA ARG A 140 -2.66 18.35 15.81
C ARG A 140 -2.11 18.45 14.39
N SER A 141 -2.97 18.50 13.37
CA SER A 141 -2.53 18.68 11.99
C SER A 141 -1.86 20.03 11.77
N GLU A 142 -2.46 21.12 12.29
CA GLU A 142 -1.91 22.48 12.22
C GLU A 142 -0.56 22.57 12.95
N ASP A 143 -0.44 21.98 14.14
CA ASP A 143 0.81 21.91 14.90
C ASP A 143 1.90 21.18 14.10
N VAL A 144 1.56 20.06 13.45
CA VAL A 144 2.49 19.29 12.62
C VAL A 144 2.92 20.07 11.37
N GLN A 145 2.00 20.78 10.72
CA GLN A 145 2.30 21.62 9.56
C GLN A 145 3.20 22.79 9.95
N GLY A 146 2.87 23.51 11.03
CA GLY A 146 3.70 24.58 11.57
C GLY A 146 5.10 24.10 11.92
N ARG A 147 5.21 22.91 12.52
CA ARG A 147 6.51 22.29 12.82
C ARG A 147 7.30 21.95 11.55
N ALA A 148 6.66 21.41 10.52
CA ALA A 148 7.31 21.12 9.25
C ALA A 148 7.92 22.40 8.61
N ILE A 149 7.18 23.51 8.64
CA ILE A 149 7.62 24.82 8.14
C ILE A 149 8.83 25.34 8.94
N GLU A 150 8.77 25.23 10.27
CA GLU A 150 9.87 25.65 11.16
C GLU A 150 11.16 24.85 10.89
N VAL A 151 11.03 23.52 10.75
CA VAL A 151 12.15 22.63 10.44
C VAL A 151 12.73 22.95 9.05
N LEU A 152 11.89 23.21 8.05
CA LEU A 152 12.33 23.68 6.73
C LEU A 152 13.09 25.02 6.81
N GLY A 153 12.60 25.97 7.61
CA GLY A 153 13.27 27.24 7.87
C GLY A 153 14.64 27.04 8.52
N THR A 154 14.75 26.07 9.43
CA THR A 154 16.00 25.67 10.08
C THR A 154 16.97 25.03 9.09
N LEU A 155 16.50 24.14 8.22
CA LEU A 155 17.31 23.46 7.20
C LEU A 155 18.02 24.43 6.26
N LYS A 156 17.39 25.56 5.91
CA LYS A 156 18.01 26.61 5.08
C LYS A 156 19.27 27.21 5.71
N LYS A 157 19.40 27.18 7.04
CA LYS A 157 20.51 27.79 7.81
C LYS A 157 21.44 26.75 8.43
N ALA A 158 20.93 25.55 8.72
CA ALA A 158 21.64 24.53 9.47
C ALA A 158 22.84 23.95 8.70
N LYS A 159 23.90 23.64 9.45
CA LYS A 159 25.14 23.01 8.96
C LYS A 159 25.55 21.86 9.90
N GLY A 160 26.39 20.96 9.40
CA GLY A 160 26.93 19.85 10.20
C GLY A 160 25.84 19.00 10.85
N GLN A 161 26.02 18.66 12.13
CA GLN A 161 25.09 17.81 12.88
C GLN A 161 23.69 18.41 13.04
N ALA A 162 23.57 19.74 13.19
CA ALA A 162 22.28 20.39 13.28
C ALA A 162 21.43 20.17 12.02
N ARG A 163 22.07 20.07 10.85
CA ARG A 163 21.36 19.74 9.60
C ARG A 163 20.86 18.32 9.60
N VAL A 164 21.67 17.36 10.06
CA VAL A 164 21.27 15.94 10.12
C VAL A 164 20.08 15.77 11.07
N HIS A 165 20.11 16.43 12.23
CA HIS A 165 18.98 16.40 13.16
C HIS A 165 17.70 16.98 12.55
N ALA A 166 17.79 18.16 11.93
CA ALA A 166 16.65 18.79 11.27
C ALA A 166 16.09 17.94 10.10
N LEU A 167 16.96 17.27 9.33
CA LEU A 167 16.53 16.34 8.29
C LEU A 167 15.84 15.10 8.87
N SER A 168 16.39 14.53 9.95
CA SER A 168 15.81 13.37 10.62
C SER A 168 14.41 13.69 11.17
N GLU A 169 14.25 14.87 11.77
CA GLU A 169 12.96 15.38 12.24
C GLU A 169 11.98 15.59 11.08
N LEU A 170 12.42 16.24 10.00
CA LEU A 170 11.57 16.43 8.82
C LEU A 170 11.14 15.09 8.22
N LYS A 171 12.05 14.11 8.14
CA LYS A 171 11.74 12.75 7.69
C LYS A 171 10.63 12.13 8.52
N GLN A 172 10.71 12.19 9.85
CA GLN A 172 9.69 11.64 10.73
C GLN A 172 8.32 12.27 10.47
N ILE A 173 8.29 13.59 10.33
CA ILE A 173 7.06 14.35 10.06
C ILE A 173 6.43 13.95 8.72
N VAL A 174 7.21 13.96 7.62
CA VAL A 174 6.67 13.65 6.29
C VAL A 174 6.28 12.18 6.15
N VAL A 175 6.99 11.25 6.79
CA VAL A 175 6.63 9.84 6.76
C VAL A 175 5.29 9.62 7.48
N ALA A 176 5.08 10.25 8.64
CA ALA A 176 3.89 10.06 9.46
C ALA A 176 2.63 10.80 8.96
N HIS A 177 2.77 11.96 8.31
CA HIS A 177 1.63 12.85 8.06
C HIS A 177 1.50 13.29 6.60
N LEU A 178 0.39 12.92 5.96
CA LEU A 178 0.09 13.29 4.57
C LEU A 178 -0.02 14.81 4.38
N MET A 179 -0.68 15.51 5.30
CA MET A 179 -0.83 16.98 5.23
C MET A 179 0.52 17.70 5.33
N ALA A 180 1.45 17.15 6.12
CA ALA A 180 2.80 17.70 6.22
C ALA A 180 3.56 17.56 4.90
N ARG A 181 3.40 16.45 4.17
CA ARG A 181 4.01 16.28 2.83
C ARG A 181 3.56 17.40 1.89
N LYS A 182 2.25 17.68 1.86
CA LYS A 182 1.67 18.73 1.03
C LYS A 182 2.23 20.10 1.39
N THR A 183 2.23 20.45 2.68
CA THR A 183 2.80 21.71 3.17
C THR A 183 4.28 21.84 2.84
N VAL A 184 5.07 20.77 2.98
CA VAL A 184 6.50 20.79 2.63
C VAL A 184 6.71 21.07 1.14
N VAL A 185 5.86 20.54 0.26
CA VAL A 185 5.92 20.84 -1.18
C VAL A 185 5.53 22.30 -1.46
N GLU A 186 4.41 22.77 -0.90
CA GLU A 186 3.89 24.14 -1.07
C GLU A 186 4.92 25.21 -0.62
N GLU A 187 5.68 24.92 0.43
CA GLU A 187 6.72 25.81 1.00
C GLU A 187 8.08 25.72 0.28
N GLY A 188 8.13 25.07 -0.89
CA GLY A 188 9.35 24.91 -1.69
C GLY A 188 10.39 23.97 -1.07
N GLY A 189 9.96 23.10 -0.15
CA GLY A 189 10.82 22.16 0.56
C GLY A 189 11.55 21.18 -0.36
N VAL A 190 10.93 20.78 -1.49
CA VAL A 190 11.57 19.90 -2.49
C VAL A 190 12.85 20.52 -3.05
N SER A 191 12.83 21.81 -3.40
CA SER A 191 14.02 22.53 -3.89
C SER A 191 15.10 22.62 -2.82
N VAL A 192 14.73 22.97 -1.59
CA VAL A 192 15.66 23.04 -0.44
C VAL A 192 16.32 21.69 -0.20
N VAL A 193 15.53 20.62 -0.11
CA VAL A 193 16.01 19.26 0.17
C VAL A 193 16.85 18.71 -0.99
N SER A 194 16.42 18.90 -2.24
CA SER A 194 17.16 18.48 -3.44
C SER A 194 18.50 19.22 -3.60
N SER A 195 18.59 20.47 -3.17
CA SER A 195 19.84 21.25 -3.19
C SER A 195 20.93 20.67 -2.27
N LEU A 196 20.53 19.85 -1.28
CA LEU A 196 21.45 19.17 -0.36
C LEU A 196 22.09 17.92 -0.97
N LEU A 197 21.69 17.50 -2.17
CA LEU A 197 22.39 16.45 -2.94
C LEU A 197 23.43 17.10 -3.86
N GLY A 198 24.65 17.28 -3.34
CA GLY A 198 25.79 17.83 -4.06
C GLY A 198 27.05 16.98 -3.91
N PRO A 199 28.17 17.38 -4.55
CA PRO A 199 29.40 16.59 -4.59
C PRO A 199 30.01 16.25 -3.23
N PHE A 200 29.73 17.04 -2.20
CA PHE A 200 30.28 16.88 -0.84
C PHE A 200 29.24 16.42 0.18
N THR A 201 28.12 15.86 -0.28
CA THR A 201 27.05 15.39 0.59
C THR A 201 27.48 14.10 1.29
N SER A 202 27.55 14.14 2.62
CA SER A 202 27.80 12.94 3.43
C SER A 202 26.66 11.93 3.31
N HIS A 203 26.96 10.64 3.50
CA HIS A 203 25.95 9.57 3.53
C HIS A 203 24.82 9.83 4.55
N ALA A 204 25.14 10.41 5.72
CA ALA A 204 24.14 10.74 6.74
C ALA A 204 23.12 11.78 6.24
N VAL A 205 23.59 12.81 5.53
CA VAL A 205 22.70 13.81 4.92
C VAL A 205 21.94 13.23 3.74
N GLY A 206 22.64 12.54 2.83
CA GLY A 206 22.06 12.01 1.61
C GLY A 206 20.97 10.97 1.87
N SER A 207 21.16 10.09 2.86
CA SER A 207 20.16 9.07 3.23
C SER A 207 18.85 9.68 3.73
N GLU A 208 18.92 10.67 4.61
CA GLU A 208 17.74 11.39 5.09
C GLU A 208 17.06 12.17 3.96
N VAL A 209 17.84 12.84 3.11
CA VAL A 209 17.33 13.58 1.93
C VAL A 209 16.57 12.65 0.99
N VAL A 210 17.13 11.50 0.63
CA VAL A 210 16.47 10.53 -0.27
C VAL A 210 15.20 9.98 0.37
N ALA A 211 15.18 9.70 1.68
CA ALA A 211 13.98 9.25 2.38
C ALA A 211 12.86 10.29 2.37
N ILE A 212 13.21 11.58 2.55
CA ILE A 212 12.25 12.68 2.45
C ILE A 212 11.72 12.79 1.01
N LEU A 213 12.59 12.83 0.00
CA LEU A 213 12.18 13.02 -1.39
C LEU A 213 11.23 11.92 -1.89
N VAL A 214 11.46 10.66 -1.52
CA VAL A 214 10.57 9.54 -1.86
C VAL A 214 9.20 9.65 -1.19
N SER A 215 9.11 10.38 -0.08
CA SER A 215 7.86 10.59 0.65
C SER A 215 7.06 11.79 0.15
N LEU A 216 7.66 12.64 -0.70
CA LEU A 216 7.02 13.84 -1.26
C LEU A 216 6.50 13.56 -2.68
N ASP A 217 5.48 14.31 -3.08
CA ASP A 217 5.06 14.34 -4.48
C ASP A 217 5.99 15.29 -5.25
N LEU A 218 6.71 14.76 -6.23
CA LEU A 218 7.73 15.49 -6.99
C LEU A 218 7.15 15.92 -8.35
N ASP A 219 7.12 17.22 -8.60
CA ASP A 219 6.76 17.75 -9.91
C ASP A 219 7.84 17.45 -10.97
N SER A 220 7.48 17.68 -12.24
CA SER A 220 8.36 17.43 -13.39
C SER A 220 9.67 18.24 -13.30
N ASP A 221 9.60 19.48 -12.82
CA ASP A 221 10.76 20.36 -12.72
C ASP A 221 11.74 19.84 -11.65
N SER A 222 11.23 19.42 -10.50
CA SER A 222 12.00 18.83 -9.41
C SER A 222 12.66 17.52 -9.83
N LYS A 223 11.94 16.65 -10.55
CA LYS A 223 12.51 15.42 -11.11
C LYS A 223 13.61 15.72 -12.12
N SER A 224 13.40 16.67 -13.02
CA SER A 224 14.42 17.10 -13.99
C SER A 224 15.69 17.61 -13.28
N GLY A 225 15.53 18.36 -12.18
CA GLY A 225 16.64 18.84 -11.35
C GLY A 225 17.38 17.74 -10.56
N LEU A 226 16.76 16.58 -10.36
CA LEU A 226 17.37 15.39 -9.76
C LEU A 226 18.10 14.51 -10.77
N MET A 227 17.78 14.64 -12.07
CA MET A 227 18.37 13.85 -13.17
C MET A 227 19.77 14.32 -13.60
N GLN A 228 20.38 15.22 -12.84
CA GLN A 228 21.78 15.60 -13.06
C GLN A 228 22.69 14.39 -12.79
N PRO A 229 23.66 14.07 -13.68
CA PRO A 229 24.51 12.88 -13.54
C PRO A 229 25.21 12.76 -12.19
N ALA A 230 25.68 13.89 -11.62
CA ALA A 230 26.34 13.91 -10.31
C ALA A 230 25.39 13.49 -9.16
N LYS A 231 24.12 13.92 -9.21
CA LYS A 231 23.11 13.54 -8.20
C LYS A 231 22.74 12.07 -8.33
N VAL A 232 22.52 11.61 -9.55
CA VAL A 232 22.24 10.18 -9.82
C VAL A 232 23.39 9.31 -9.35
N SER A 233 24.64 9.69 -9.64
CA SER A 233 25.83 8.98 -9.16
C SER A 233 25.86 8.88 -7.63
N LEU A 234 25.64 9.99 -6.92
CA LEU A 234 25.58 9.99 -5.46
C LEU A 234 24.47 9.07 -4.92
N ILE A 235 23.30 9.05 -5.54
CA ILE A 235 22.21 8.14 -5.17
C ILE A 235 22.61 6.67 -5.39
N VAL A 236 23.36 6.38 -6.46
CA VAL A 236 23.89 5.04 -6.74
C VAL A 236 24.98 4.64 -5.75
N ASP A 237 25.81 5.56 -5.28
CA ASP A 237 26.80 5.28 -4.23
C ASP A 237 26.09 4.93 -2.90
N MET A 238 25.04 5.68 -2.55
CA MET A 238 24.18 5.36 -1.40
C MET A 238 23.43 4.04 -1.53
N LEU A 239 23.04 3.63 -2.74
CA LEU A 239 22.46 2.32 -3.02
C LEU A 239 23.47 1.18 -2.74
N ASN A 240 24.76 1.42 -2.97
CA ASN A 240 25.77 0.38 -2.76
C ASN A 240 26.16 0.25 -1.27
N ASP A 241 26.33 1.39 -0.59
CA ASP A 241 26.93 1.42 0.76
C ASP A 241 25.97 1.75 1.91
N GLY A 242 24.71 2.12 1.59
CA GLY A 242 23.71 2.53 2.59
C GLY A 242 23.09 1.39 3.42
N SER A 243 22.24 1.77 4.38
CA SER A 243 21.38 0.83 5.10
C SER A 243 20.32 0.23 4.15
N ASN A 244 19.72 -0.90 4.53
CA ASN A 244 18.68 -1.54 3.70
C ASN A 244 17.52 -0.57 3.36
N GLU A 245 17.10 0.27 4.30
CA GLU A 245 16.10 1.31 4.07
C GLU A 245 16.58 2.35 3.05
N THR A 246 17.81 2.86 3.21
CA THR A 246 18.41 3.81 2.26
C THR A 246 18.48 3.23 0.86
N LYS A 247 18.87 1.95 0.72
CA LYS A 247 18.93 1.25 -0.57
C LYS A 247 17.56 1.21 -1.23
N VAL A 248 16.52 0.80 -0.50
CA VAL A 248 15.14 0.76 -1.00
C VAL A 248 14.67 2.15 -1.44
N ASN A 249 14.95 3.19 -0.65
CA ASN A 249 14.58 4.56 -0.98
C ASN A 249 15.34 5.07 -2.21
N CYS A 250 16.63 4.75 -2.36
CA CYS A 250 17.40 5.09 -3.57
C CYS A 250 16.78 4.46 -4.82
N VAL A 251 16.40 3.17 -4.76
CA VAL A 251 15.73 2.49 -5.87
C VAL A 251 14.39 3.13 -6.23
N ARG A 252 13.57 3.44 -5.22
CA ARG A 252 12.27 4.11 -5.43
C ARG A 252 12.43 5.49 -6.08
N LEU A 253 13.42 6.27 -5.61
CA LEU A 253 13.69 7.58 -6.19
C LEU A 253 14.12 7.46 -7.65
N ILE A 254 15.10 6.61 -7.96
CA ILE A 254 15.57 6.40 -9.34
C ILE A 254 14.42 5.91 -10.23
N ARG A 255 13.57 5.01 -9.74
CA ARG A 255 12.39 4.55 -10.48
C ARG A 255 11.45 5.70 -10.84
N GLY A 256 11.14 6.58 -9.89
CA GLY A 256 10.32 7.77 -10.15
C GLY A 256 10.93 8.73 -11.18
N LEU A 257 12.26 8.74 -11.33
CA LEU A 257 12.96 9.51 -12.37
C LEU A 257 12.94 8.81 -13.73
N VAL A 258 13.02 7.48 -13.78
CA VAL A 258 12.97 6.69 -15.03
C VAL A 258 11.61 6.78 -15.72
N GLU A 259 10.54 6.91 -14.93
CA GLU A 259 9.16 7.04 -15.43
C GLU A 259 8.84 8.46 -15.96
N GLU A 260 9.77 9.43 -15.80
CA GLU A 260 9.56 10.83 -16.18
C GLU A 260 9.80 11.11 -17.68
N LYS A 261 9.07 12.08 -18.24
CA LYS A 261 9.27 12.51 -19.63
C LYS A 261 10.64 13.17 -19.79
N GLY A 262 11.36 12.81 -20.85
CA GLY A 262 12.72 13.32 -21.09
C GLY A 262 13.82 12.54 -20.36
N PHE A 263 13.49 11.38 -19.77
CA PHE A 263 14.48 10.48 -19.21
C PHE A 263 15.52 10.02 -20.23
N ARG A 264 16.79 10.18 -19.85
CA ARG A 264 17.95 9.82 -20.66
C ARG A 264 18.48 8.45 -20.21
N PRO A 265 18.45 7.41 -21.06
CA PRO A 265 18.91 6.07 -20.71
C PRO A 265 20.36 6.02 -20.20
N GLU A 266 21.21 6.96 -20.65
CA GLU A 266 22.60 7.08 -20.18
C GLU A 266 22.73 7.21 -18.66
N LEU A 267 21.73 7.75 -17.96
CA LEU A 267 21.75 7.91 -16.49
C LEU A 267 21.64 6.58 -15.73
N VAL A 268 21.02 5.56 -16.34
CA VAL A 268 20.86 4.22 -15.76
C VAL A 268 21.77 3.18 -16.40
N SER A 269 22.50 3.55 -17.46
CA SER A 269 23.57 2.74 -18.07
C SER A 269 24.85 2.70 -17.21
N SER A 270 24.70 2.41 -15.91
CA SER A 270 25.78 2.37 -14.93
C SER A 270 26.02 0.94 -14.40
N HIS A 271 27.29 0.51 -14.40
CA HIS A 271 27.68 -0.77 -13.81
C HIS A 271 27.38 -0.80 -12.30
N SER A 272 27.63 0.31 -11.58
CA SER A 272 27.43 0.39 -10.14
C SER A 272 25.95 0.35 -9.75
N LEU A 273 25.07 0.92 -10.57
CA LEU A 273 23.61 0.83 -10.36
C LEU A 273 23.16 -0.63 -10.47
N LEU A 274 23.52 -1.31 -11.56
CA LEU A 274 23.09 -2.68 -11.79
C LEU A 274 23.66 -3.65 -10.75
N VAL A 275 24.93 -3.49 -10.35
CA VAL A 275 25.52 -4.27 -9.25
C VAL A 275 24.73 -4.05 -7.94
N GLY A 276 24.38 -2.80 -7.62
CA GLY A 276 23.55 -2.48 -6.45
C GLY A 276 22.18 -3.15 -6.48
N LEU A 277 21.50 -3.11 -7.63
CA LEU A 277 20.19 -3.76 -7.82
C LEU A 277 20.26 -5.27 -7.71
N ILE A 278 21.23 -5.92 -8.36
CA ILE A 278 21.38 -7.39 -8.28
C ILE A 278 21.76 -7.84 -6.87
N ARG A 279 22.55 -7.05 -6.12
CA ARG A 279 22.83 -7.31 -4.71
C ARG A 279 21.56 -7.24 -3.85
N LEU A 280 20.67 -6.27 -4.08
CA LEU A 280 19.38 -6.19 -3.39
C LEU A 280 18.47 -7.38 -3.71
N VAL A 281 18.41 -7.78 -4.99
CA VAL A 281 17.62 -8.93 -5.44
C VAL A 281 18.11 -10.23 -4.78
N LYS A 282 19.42 -10.37 -4.57
CA LYS A 282 20.03 -11.53 -3.92
C LYS A 282 19.92 -11.52 -2.39
N ASP A 283 19.59 -10.39 -1.76
CA ASP A 283 19.61 -10.28 -0.30
C ASP A 283 18.50 -11.14 0.35
N LYS A 284 18.90 -12.32 0.82
CA LYS A 284 18.00 -13.26 1.51
C LYS A 284 17.60 -12.78 2.91
N ARG A 285 18.36 -11.86 3.52
CA ARG A 285 18.08 -11.32 4.86
C ARG A 285 16.98 -10.25 4.79
N HIS A 286 17.01 -9.43 3.75
CA HIS A 286 16.09 -8.30 3.58
C HIS A 286 15.29 -8.41 2.29
N ARG A 287 14.20 -9.20 2.32
CA ARG A 287 13.35 -9.42 1.15
C ARG A 287 12.58 -8.19 0.68
N ASN A 288 12.46 -7.15 1.50
CA ASN A 288 11.80 -5.90 1.14
C ASN A 288 12.51 -5.14 0.00
N GLY A 289 13.77 -5.45 -0.30
CA GLY A 289 14.52 -4.89 -1.43
C GLY A 289 14.19 -5.51 -2.79
N VAL A 290 13.65 -6.74 -2.83
CA VAL A 290 13.44 -7.50 -4.08
C VAL A 290 12.41 -6.83 -4.99
N SER A 291 11.24 -6.49 -4.45
CA SER A 291 10.15 -5.85 -5.22
C SER A 291 10.57 -4.49 -5.81
N PRO A 292 11.12 -3.53 -5.03
CA PRO A 292 11.63 -2.28 -5.57
C PRO A 292 12.70 -2.49 -6.65
N ALA A 293 13.66 -3.40 -6.41
CA ALA A 293 14.76 -3.63 -7.35
C ALA A 293 14.25 -4.19 -8.69
N LEU A 294 13.36 -5.18 -8.66
CA LEU A 294 12.72 -5.70 -9.87
C LEU A 294 11.86 -4.65 -10.58
N GLY A 295 11.16 -3.81 -9.80
CA GLY A 295 10.37 -2.69 -10.31
C GLY A 295 11.20 -1.64 -11.05
N LEU A 296 12.48 -1.46 -10.70
CA LEU A 296 13.42 -0.61 -11.45
C LEU A 296 14.13 -1.37 -12.59
N LEU A 297 14.46 -2.64 -12.41
CA LEU A 297 15.09 -3.47 -13.45
C LEU A 297 14.18 -3.61 -14.69
N LYS A 298 12.86 -3.74 -14.49
CA LYS A 298 11.86 -3.87 -15.56
C LYS A 298 11.89 -2.72 -16.59
N PRO A 299 11.75 -1.43 -16.21
CA PRO A 299 11.82 -0.35 -17.19
C PRO A 299 13.22 -0.17 -17.78
N ILE A 300 14.30 -0.31 -17.00
CA ILE A 300 15.65 -0.10 -17.55
C ILE A 300 16.08 -1.20 -18.51
N SER A 301 15.58 -2.43 -18.37
CA SER A 301 15.85 -3.53 -19.31
C SER A 301 15.20 -3.32 -20.67
N ALA A 302 14.27 -2.37 -20.81
CA ALA A 302 13.76 -1.96 -22.12
C ALA A 302 14.86 -1.34 -23.01
N HIS A 303 15.89 -0.74 -22.42
CA HIS A 303 16.98 -0.09 -23.16
C HIS A 303 18.09 -1.07 -23.55
N LYS A 304 18.35 -1.19 -24.86
CA LYS A 304 19.34 -2.13 -25.43
C LYS A 304 20.75 -2.00 -24.81
N GLN A 305 21.21 -0.77 -24.55
CA GLN A 305 22.53 -0.52 -23.96
C GLN A 305 22.68 -1.13 -22.55
N VAL A 306 21.58 -1.17 -21.78
CA VAL A 306 21.54 -1.70 -20.41
C VAL A 306 21.53 -3.23 -20.42
N ARG A 307 20.93 -3.87 -21.43
CA ARG A 307 20.79 -5.33 -21.51
C ARG A 307 22.13 -6.07 -21.52
N SER A 308 23.04 -5.70 -22.42
CA SER A 308 24.40 -6.30 -22.47
C SER A 308 25.12 -6.11 -21.14
N LEU A 309 24.97 -4.93 -20.53
CA LEU A 309 25.58 -4.66 -19.24
C LEU A 309 24.99 -5.52 -18.11
N MET A 310 23.67 -5.72 -18.07
CA MET A 310 22.98 -6.60 -17.12
C MET A 310 23.51 -8.04 -17.21
N VAL A 311 23.75 -8.54 -18.43
CA VAL A 311 24.35 -9.87 -18.63
C VAL A 311 25.76 -9.91 -18.05
N ARG A 312 26.60 -8.93 -18.37
CA ARG A 312 28.00 -8.86 -17.90
C ARG A 312 28.15 -8.77 -16.39
N VAL A 313 27.22 -8.13 -15.68
CA VAL A 313 27.23 -8.09 -14.20
C VAL A 313 26.65 -9.35 -13.54
N GLY A 314 26.24 -10.35 -14.34
CA GLY A 314 25.73 -11.63 -13.85
C GLY A 314 24.27 -11.58 -13.39
N ALA A 315 23.44 -10.69 -13.95
CA ALA A 315 22.03 -10.59 -13.57
C ALA A 315 21.24 -11.88 -13.83
N VAL A 316 21.49 -12.55 -14.97
CA VAL A 316 20.74 -13.73 -15.42
C VAL A 316 20.69 -14.85 -14.37
N PRO A 317 21.81 -15.43 -13.92
CA PRO A 317 21.77 -16.52 -12.95
C PRO A 317 21.13 -16.09 -11.63
N GLN A 318 21.36 -14.85 -11.18
CA GLN A 318 20.77 -14.36 -9.94
C GLN A 318 19.24 -14.21 -10.04
N LEU A 319 18.73 -13.74 -11.18
CA LEU A 319 17.29 -13.64 -11.44
C LEU A 319 16.64 -15.02 -11.54
N VAL A 320 17.27 -15.97 -12.24
CA VAL A 320 16.78 -17.35 -12.37
C VAL A 320 16.70 -18.04 -11.01
N ASP A 321 17.72 -17.88 -10.16
CA ASP A 321 17.78 -18.51 -8.84
C ASP A 321 16.66 -18.07 -7.89
N ILE A 322 16.18 -16.82 -8.00
CA ILE A 322 15.15 -16.29 -7.11
C ILE A 322 13.71 -16.61 -7.58
N LEU A 323 13.49 -16.93 -8.86
CA LEU A 323 12.16 -17.15 -9.46
C LEU A 323 11.23 -18.01 -8.59
N PRO A 324 11.66 -19.13 -7.99
CA PRO A 324 10.76 -19.99 -7.22
C PRO A 324 10.23 -19.35 -5.92
N SER A 325 10.83 -18.25 -5.49
CA SER A 325 10.56 -17.60 -4.20
C SER A 325 9.87 -16.24 -4.29
N LEU A 326 9.47 -15.85 -5.51
CA LEU A 326 8.81 -14.58 -5.79
C LEU A 326 7.29 -14.72 -5.69
N ASP A 327 6.64 -13.65 -5.22
CA ASP A 327 5.21 -13.44 -5.40
C ASP A 327 4.86 -13.20 -6.90
N PRO A 328 3.58 -13.28 -7.30
CA PRO A 328 3.16 -13.12 -8.69
C PRO A 328 3.65 -11.83 -9.38
N ASP A 329 3.61 -10.69 -8.70
CA ASP A 329 3.96 -9.38 -9.29
C ASP A 329 5.47 -9.26 -9.52
N CYS A 330 6.26 -9.73 -8.55
CA CYS A 330 7.71 -9.80 -8.66
C CYS A 330 8.13 -10.84 -9.71
N LEU A 331 7.44 -11.98 -9.78
CA LEU A 331 7.71 -13.02 -10.77
C LEU A 331 7.50 -12.50 -12.20
N GLU A 332 6.40 -11.78 -12.45
CA GLU A 332 6.14 -11.18 -13.74
C GLU A 332 7.27 -10.21 -14.12
N SER A 333 7.71 -9.37 -13.17
CA SER A 333 8.79 -8.41 -13.39
C SER A 333 10.13 -9.09 -13.68
N ALA A 334 10.46 -10.17 -12.97
CA ALA A 334 11.68 -10.93 -13.21
C ALA A 334 11.67 -11.65 -14.57
N LEU A 335 10.53 -12.23 -14.96
CA LEU A 335 10.37 -12.87 -16.27
C LEU A 335 10.43 -11.86 -17.41
N PHE A 336 9.82 -10.67 -17.24
CA PHE A 336 9.96 -9.58 -18.20
C PHE A 336 11.43 -9.23 -18.44
N VAL A 337 12.21 -9.09 -17.37
CA VAL A 337 13.63 -8.75 -17.48
C VAL A 337 14.39 -9.85 -18.21
N LEU A 338 14.19 -11.12 -17.84
CA LEU A 338 14.84 -12.26 -18.51
C LEU A 338 14.46 -12.34 -20.00
N ASP A 339 13.20 -12.12 -20.34
CA ASP A 339 12.71 -12.06 -21.73
C ASP A 339 13.34 -10.89 -22.51
N ALA A 340 13.44 -9.71 -21.90
CA ALA A 340 14.09 -8.56 -22.51
C ALA A 340 15.58 -8.85 -22.82
N LEU A 341 16.29 -9.54 -21.93
CA LEU A 341 17.69 -9.94 -22.16
C LEU A 341 17.82 -10.96 -23.30
N CYS A 342 16.82 -11.82 -23.51
CA CYS A 342 16.74 -12.75 -24.63
C CYS A 342 16.61 -12.07 -26.01
N SER A 343 16.42 -10.75 -26.08
CA SER A 343 16.41 -10.02 -27.35
C SER A 343 17.80 -9.92 -28.00
N ASP A 344 18.89 -10.00 -27.21
CA ASP A 344 20.27 -9.92 -27.70
C ASP A 344 20.96 -11.30 -27.64
N MET A 345 21.91 -11.57 -28.54
CA MET A 345 22.60 -12.87 -28.59
C MET A 345 23.33 -13.20 -27.27
N GLU A 346 24.03 -12.23 -26.69
CA GLU A 346 24.74 -12.37 -25.42
C GLU A 346 23.80 -12.79 -24.28
N GLY A 347 22.63 -12.18 -24.20
CA GLY A 347 21.62 -12.53 -23.20
C GLY A 347 20.99 -13.90 -23.44
N ARG A 348 20.72 -14.28 -24.70
CA ARG A 348 20.22 -15.63 -25.02
C ARG A 348 21.19 -16.73 -24.60
N VAL A 349 22.48 -16.55 -24.88
CA VAL A 349 23.53 -17.48 -24.46
C VAL A 349 23.57 -17.58 -22.93
N ALA A 350 23.60 -16.43 -22.23
CA ALA A 350 23.61 -16.42 -20.77
C ALA A 350 22.37 -17.09 -20.14
N VAL A 351 21.19 -16.88 -20.71
CA VAL A 351 19.93 -17.48 -20.24
C VAL A 351 19.91 -18.99 -20.51
N LYS A 352 20.43 -19.44 -21.66
CA LYS A 352 20.60 -20.85 -22.01
C LYS A 352 21.59 -21.56 -21.07
N ASP A 353 22.72 -20.93 -20.76
CA ASP A 353 23.77 -21.53 -19.93
C ASP A 353 23.45 -21.52 -18.42
N SER A 354 22.44 -20.77 -17.98
CA SER A 354 22.01 -20.75 -16.58
C SER A 354 21.25 -22.02 -16.21
N ALA A 355 21.88 -22.86 -15.37
CA ALA A 355 21.24 -24.02 -14.77
C ALA A 355 19.96 -23.59 -14.05
N ASN A 356 18.84 -24.23 -14.34
CA ASN A 356 17.48 -23.94 -13.85
C ASN A 356 16.61 -22.96 -14.66
N THR A 357 17.11 -22.32 -15.73
CA THR A 357 16.24 -21.52 -16.61
C THR A 357 15.08 -22.38 -17.12
N ILE A 358 15.37 -23.43 -17.90
CA ILE A 358 14.34 -24.29 -18.49
C ILE A 358 13.40 -24.87 -17.42
N PRO A 359 13.90 -25.51 -16.33
CA PRO A 359 13.01 -26.06 -15.32
C PRO A 359 12.05 -25.07 -14.67
N TYR A 360 12.52 -23.88 -14.29
CA TYR A 360 11.68 -22.88 -13.64
C TYR A 360 10.72 -22.22 -14.62
N THR A 361 11.16 -21.92 -15.84
CA THR A 361 10.31 -21.31 -16.86
C THR A 361 9.19 -22.26 -17.31
N VAL A 362 9.48 -23.57 -17.48
CA VAL A 362 8.43 -24.60 -17.73
C VAL A 362 7.43 -24.67 -16.58
N LYS A 363 7.92 -24.58 -15.33
CA LYS A 363 7.07 -24.65 -14.15
C LYS A 363 6.07 -23.49 -14.10
N VAL A 364 6.45 -22.29 -14.52
CA VAL A 364 5.58 -21.10 -14.50
C VAL A 364 4.39 -21.19 -15.46
N LEU A 365 4.52 -21.92 -16.58
CA LEU A 365 3.45 -22.01 -17.60
C LEU A 365 2.10 -22.41 -16.97
N MET A 366 1.09 -21.56 -17.21
CA MET A 366 -0.30 -21.71 -16.72
C MET A 366 -0.46 -21.72 -15.19
N ARG A 367 0.49 -21.20 -14.41
CA ARG A 367 0.37 -21.15 -12.94
C ARG A 367 0.03 -19.78 -12.35
N VAL A 368 0.27 -18.69 -13.08
CA VAL A 368 0.27 -17.34 -12.51
C VAL A 368 -0.63 -16.42 -13.32
N THR A 369 -0.07 -15.58 -14.19
CA THR A 369 -0.83 -14.73 -15.12
C THR A 369 -0.59 -15.16 -16.57
N GLU A 370 -1.47 -14.72 -17.47
CA GLU A 370 -1.26 -14.89 -18.91
C GLU A 370 0.03 -14.18 -19.38
N SER A 371 0.33 -12.99 -18.82
CA SER A 371 1.59 -12.28 -19.04
C SER A 371 2.82 -13.11 -18.65
N CYS A 372 2.81 -13.73 -17.46
CA CYS A 372 3.89 -14.64 -17.05
C CYS A 372 4.05 -15.81 -18.02
N THR A 373 2.94 -16.38 -18.50
CA THR A 373 2.96 -17.49 -19.47
C THR A 373 3.55 -17.04 -20.81
N ASN A 374 3.24 -15.81 -21.24
CA ASN A 374 3.80 -15.22 -22.46
C ASN A 374 5.32 -15.02 -22.37
N TYR A 375 5.83 -14.41 -21.29
CA TYR A 375 7.27 -14.24 -21.08
C TYR A 375 7.99 -15.59 -20.94
N ALA A 376 7.40 -16.52 -20.19
CA ALA A 376 7.95 -17.86 -20.04
C ALA A 376 8.07 -18.59 -21.39
N LEU A 377 7.03 -18.52 -22.22
CA LEU A 377 7.04 -19.13 -23.56
C LEU A 377 8.10 -18.48 -24.46
N SER A 378 8.22 -17.16 -24.42
CA SER A 378 9.22 -16.42 -25.21
C SER A 378 10.66 -16.78 -24.82
N ILE A 379 10.95 -16.87 -23.52
CA ILE A 379 12.25 -17.33 -23.00
C ILE A 379 12.55 -18.76 -23.46
N LEU A 380 11.60 -19.68 -23.30
CA LEU A 380 11.75 -21.09 -23.71
C LEU A 380 11.98 -21.23 -25.21
N TRP A 381 11.21 -20.49 -26.03
CA TRP A 381 11.40 -20.43 -27.47
C TRP A 381 12.80 -19.94 -27.83
N SER A 382 13.27 -18.89 -27.16
CA SER A 382 14.58 -18.29 -27.41
C SER A 382 15.73 -19.28 -27.16
N VAL A 383 15.72 -20.00 -26.03
CA VAL A 383 16.76 -20.98 -25.70
C VAL A 383 16.66 -22.26 -26.52
N CYS A 384 15.44 -22.76 -26.81
CA CYS A 384 15.25 -23.96 -27.62
C CYS A 384 15.61 -23.71 -29.10
N LYS A 385 15.34 -22.52 -29.62
CA LYS A 385 15.76 -22.14 -30.97
C LYS A 385 17.28 -21.95 -31.07
N LEU A 386 17.94 -21.50 -30.01
CA LEU A 386 19.40 -21.29 -29.98
C LEU A 386 20.17 -22.62 -29.96
N ALA A 387 19.73 -23.59 -29.15
CA ALA A 387 20.40 -24.88 -28.99
C ALA A 387 19.36 -26.03 -28.94
N PRO A 388 18.74 -26.39 -30.09
CA PRO A 388 17.63 -27.33 -30.11
C PRO A 388 18.00 -28.73 -29.60
N GLU A 389 19.22 -29.19 -29.88
CA GLU A 389 19.71 -30.52 -29.47
C GLU A 389 19.92 -30.65 -27.95
N GLU A 390 20.17 -29.55 -27.26
CA GLU A 390 20.42 -29.54 -25.80
C GLU A 390 19.15 -29.13 -25.04
N CYS A 391 18.55 -28.01 -25.43
CA CYS A 391 17.45 -27.38 -24.70
C CYS A 391 16.12 -28.11 -24.89
N SER A 392 15.81 -28.57 -26.11
CA SER A 392 14.50 -29.20 -26.38
C SER A 392 14.33 -30.52 -25.62
N PRO A 393 15.33 -31.43 -25.59
CA PRO A 393 15.23 -32.64 -24.78
C PRO A 393 15.04 -32.37 -23.30
N LEU A 394 15.83 -31.45 -22.74
CA LEU A 394 15.72 -31.05 -21.34
C LEU A 394 14.33 -30.47 -21.03
N ALA A 395 13.81 -29.60 -21.89
CA ALA A 395 12.49 -29.01 -21.69
C ALA A 395 11.37 -30.05 -21.73
N VAL A 396 11.44 -31.00 -22.67
CA VAL A 396 10.48 -32.12 -22.75
C VAL A 396 10.56 -33.02 -21.51
N GLU A 397 11.77 -33.32 -21.03
CA GLU A 397 11.97 -34.14 -19.82
C GLU A 397 11.42 -33.47 -18.55
N VAL A 398 11.48 -32.14 -18.47
CA VAL A 398 10.84 -31.37 -17.38
C VAL A 398 9.31 -31.29 -17.53
N GLY A 399 8.75 -31.71 -18.66
CA GLY A 399 7.30 -31.76 -18.90
C GLY A 399 6.74 -30.56 -19.67
N LEU A 400 7.55 -29.90 -20.50
CA LEU A 400 7.10 -28.78 -21.35
C LEU A 400 5.90 -29.16 -22.23
N ALA A 401 5.89 -30.35 -22.85
CA ALA A 401 4.84 -30.74 -23.78
C ALA A 401 3.44 -30.74 -23.16
N ALA A 402 3.30 -31.30 -21.95
CA ALA A 402 2.04 -31.29 -21.21
C ALA A 402 1.59 -29.85 -20.89
N LYS A 403 2.54 -28.97 -20.53
CA LYS A 403 2.27 -27.56 -20.26
C LYS A 403 1.82 -26.79 -21.51
N LEU A 404 2.43 -27.04 -22.67
CA LEU A 404 2.05 -26.40 -23.93
C LEU A 404 0.66 -26.85 -24.38
N LEU A 405 0.33 -28.13 -24.25
CA LEU A 405 -1.02 -28.64 -24.56
C LEU A 405 -2.08 -27.99 -23.67
N LEU A 406 -1.78 -27.79 -22.37
CA LEU A 406 -2.67 -27.05 -21.47
C LEU A 406 -2.87 -25.60 -21.91
N VAL A 407 -1.83 -24.91 -22.41
CA VAL A 407 -1.96 -23.55 -22.97
C VAL A 407 -2.83 -23.56 -24.23
N ILE A 408 -2.63 -24.54 -25.14
CA ILE A 408 -3.40 -24.64 -26.39
C ILE A 408 -4.89 -24.87 -26.10
N GLN A 409 -5.20 -25.69 -25.10
CA GLN A 409 -6.56 -26.06 -24.69
C GLN A 409 -7.22 -25.03 -23.76
N SER A 410 -6.50 -24.02 -23.26
CA SER A 410 -7.03 -23.04 -22.32
C SER A 410 -7.87 -21.95 -23.02
N GLY A 411 -8.35 -20.97 -22.24
CA GLY A 411 -8.99 -19.75 -22.75
C GLY A 411 -8.02 -18.63 -23.17
N CYS A 412 -6.70 -18.89 -23.23
CA CYS A 412 -5.70 -17.86 -23.55
C CYS A 412 -5.81 -17.28 -24.96
N ASP A 413 -5.15 -16.14 -25.17
CA ASP A 413 -5.06 -15.44 -26.44
C ASP A 413 -4.64 -16.36 -27.62
N PRO A 414 -5.29 -16.25 -28.80
CA PRO A 414 -4.98 -17.09 -29.95
C PRO A 414 -3.52 -17.07 -30.39
N ALA A 415 -2.82 -15.93 -30.30
CA ALA A 415 -1.40 -15.85 -30.66
C ALA A 415 -0.51 -16.55 -29.64
N LEU A 416 -0.91 -16.62 -28.36
CA LEU A 416 -0.20 -17.42 -27.35
C LEU A 416 -0.37 -18.92 -27.61
N LYS A 417 -1.58 -19.35 -27.99
CA LYS A 417 -1.88 -20.74 -28.38
C LYS A 417 -1.08 -21.15 -29.61
N GLN A 418 -1.05 -20.31 -30.63
CA GLN A 418 -0.27 -20.56 -31.85
C GLN A 418 1.21 -20.72 -31.54
N ARG A 419 1.83 -19.78 -30.80
CA ARG A 419 3.24 -19.88 -30.41
C ARG A 419 3.53 -21.12 -29.57
N SER A 420 2.58 -21.56 -28.76
CA SER A 420 2.70 -22.80 -27.98
C SER A 420 2.72 -24.04 -28.87
N ALA A 421 1.87 -24.08 -29.90
CA ALA A 421 1.86 -25.16 -30.88
C ALA A 421 3.15 -25.18 -31.74
N GLU A 422 3.66 -24.02 -32.12
CA GLU A 422 4.92 -23.89 -32.83
C GLU A 422 6.11 -24.38 -31.98
N LEU A 423 6.15 -24.03 -30.68
CA LEU A 423 7.23 -24.50 -29.79
C LEU A 423 7.14 -26.02 -29.60
N LEU A 424 5.93 -26.56 -29.45
CA LEU A 424 5.72 -28.00 -29.34
C LEU A 424 6.24 -28.73 -30.59
N LYS A 425 5.97 -28.19 -31.78
CA LYS A 425 6.48 -28.71 -33.04
C LYS A 425 8.00 -28.64 -33.12
N LEU A 426 8.60 -27.51 -32.70
CA LEU A 426 10.06 -27.37 -32.67
C LEU A 426 10.71 -28.45 -31.79
N CYS A 427 10.14 -28.70 -30.61
CA CYS A 427 10.66 -29.72 -29.70
C CYS A 427 10.41 -31.16 -30.19
N SER A 428 9.42 -31.40 -31.05
CA SER A 428 9.12 -32.75 -31.57
C SER A 428 9.99 -33.16 -32.76
N LEU A 429 10.59 -32.20 -33.50
CA LEU A 429 11.39 -32.49 -34.70
C LEU A 429 12.60 -33.41 -34.44
N HIS A 430 13.06 -33.49 -33.19
CA HIS A 430 14.22 -34.30 -32.78
C HIS A 430 13.83 -35.65 -32.15
N TYR A 431 12.55 -36.02 -32.20
CA TYR A 431 12.03 -37.28 -31.67
C TYR A 431 11.26 -38.05 -32.75
N SER A 432 11.33 -39.39 -32.72
CA SER A 432 10.31 -40.19 -33.39
C SER A 432 8.98 -40.04 -32.66
N ASP A 433 7.86 -40.09 -33.39
CA ASP A 433 6.51 -39.90 -32.81
C ASP A 433 6.26 -40.80 -31.58
N THR A 434 6.78 -42.03 -31.61
CA THR A 434 6.67 -43.00 -30.51
C THR A 434 7.52 -42.64 -29.29
N MET A 435 8.74 -42.11 -29.48
CA MET A 435 9.58 -41.63 -28.37
C MET A 435 9.03 -40.33 -27.79
N PHE A 436 8.50 -39.44 -28.62
CA PHE A 436 7.94 -38.16 -28.16
C PHE A 436 6.73 -38.40 -27.26
N ILE A 437 5.77 -39.23 -27.68
CA ILE A 437 4.57 -39.55 -26.89
C ILE A 437 4.95 -40.22 -25.56
N SER A 438 5.92 -41.15 -25.58
CA SER A 438 6.42 -41.84 -24.38
C SER A 438 7.10 -40.87 -23.40
N LYS A 439 8.03 -40.02 -23.88
CA LYS A 439 8.74 -39.03 -23.04
C LYS A 439 7.82 -37.95 -22.48
N CYS A 440 6.78 -37.56 -23.23
CA CYS A 440 5.82 -36.57 -22.76
C CYS A 440 4.86 -37.11 -21.69
N LYS A 441 4.91 -38.41 -21.35
CA LYS A 441 3.97 -39.10 -20.45
C LYS A 441 2.50 -38.79 -20.81
N LEU A 442 2.23 -38.54 -22.08
CA LEU A 442 0.89 -38.32 -22.59
C LEU A 442 0.28 -39.72 -22.72
N THR A 443 -0.37 -40.19 -21.66
CA THR A 443 -1.22 -41.37 -21.77
C THR A 443 -2.19 -41.13 -22.92
N ARG A 444 -2.28 -42.09 -23.85
CA ARG A 444 -3.30 -42.14 -24.91
C ARG A 444 -4.67 -41.95 -24.26
N THR A 445 -5.15 -40.72 -24.21
CA THR A 445 -6.46 -40.38 -23.63
C THR A 445 -7.23 -39.45 -24.56
N ILE A 446 -7.02 -39.62 -25.87
CA ILE A 446 -7.90 -39.08 -26.90
C ILE A 446 -7.98 -40.16 -27.98
N GLN A 447 -9.01 -41.00 -27.87
CA GLN A 447 -9.59 -41.72 -29.00
C GLN A 447 -10.87 -40.99 -29.39
#